data_AF-A0A4V2TMD6-F1
#
_entry.id   AF-A0A4V2TMD6-F1
#
_cell.length_a   1.000
_cell.length_b   1.000
_cell.length_c   1.000
_cell.angle_alpha   90.00
_cell.angle_beta   90.00
_cell.angle_gamma   90.00
#
_symmetry.space_group_name_H-M   'P 1'
#
loop_
_entity.id
_entity.type
_entity.pdbx_description
1 polymer ?
#
loop_
_entity_poly.entity_id
_entity_poly.type
_entity_poly.pdbx_seq_one_letter_code
_entity_poly.pdbx_strand_id
1 'polypeptide(L)' 'MSIPAYLFLTDENNSPIIGGSLVSGRVGAIELKSFAHHLSIPCCGHTGD' A
#
# COMPACT_ATOMS: atom_id res chain seq x y z
N MET A 1 5.00 -7.04 -18.35
CA MET A 1 3.90 -7.38 -17.43
C MET A 1 4.27 -6.88 -16.05
N SER A 2 3.39 -6.13 -15.39
CA SER A 2 3.65 -5.62 -14.03
C SER A 2 3.25 -6.67 -13.00
N ILE A 3 4.09 -6.90 -12.00
CA ILE A 3 3.76 -7.72 -10.82
C ILE A 3 2.96 -6.82 -9.86
N PRO A 4 1.77 -7.22 -9.37
CA PRO A 4 1.01 -6.39 -8.44
C PRO A 4 1.74 -6.23 -7.11
N ALA A 5 1.41 -5.18 -6.37
CA ALA A 5 1.83 -5.05 -4.98
C ALA A 5 0.96 -5.93 -4.07
N TYR A 6 1.54 -6.40 -2.97
CA TYR A 6 0.88 -7.30 -2.01
C TYR A 6 0.89 -6.64 -0.64
N LEU A 7 -0.29 -6.41 -0.08
CA LEU A 7 -0.49 -5.74 1.20
C LEU A 7 -0.82 -6.78 2.29
N PHE A 8 -0.10 -6.69 3.41
CA PHE A 8 -0.39 -7.41 4.64
C PHE A 8 -0.80 -6.40 5.69
N LEU A 9 -1.95 -6.62 6.32
CA LEU A 9 -2.45 -5.79 7.40
C LEU A 9 -2.57 -6.64 8.66
N THR A 10 -2.37 -5.98 9.80
CA THR A 10 -2.51 -6.57 11.12
C THR A 10 -3.43 -5.68 11.93
N ASP A 11 -4.37 -6.27 12.66
CA ASP A 11 -5.24 -5.52 13.58
C ASP A 11 -4.50 -5.10 14.86
N GLU A 12 -5.19 -4.35 15.72
CA GLU A 12 -4.64 -3.90 17.01
C GLU A 12 -4.25 -5.05 17.97
N ASN A 13 -4.79 -6.25 17.79
CA ASN A 13 -4.50 -7.44 18.59
C ASN A 13 -3.38 -8.30 17.99
N ASN A 14 -2.64 -7.77 17.01
CA ASN A 14 -1.64 -8.49 16.23
C ASN A 14 -2.20 -9.66 15.39
N SER A 15 -3.52 -9.72 15.15
CA SER A 15 -4.12 -10.74 14.29
C SER A 15 -4.01 -10.32 12.83
N PRO A 16 -3.59 -11.22 11.93
CA PRO A 16 -3.44 -10.89 10.52
C PRO A 16 -4.81 -10.76 9.85
N ILE A 17 -4.99 -9.71 9.04
CA ILE A 17 -6.15 -9.56 8.15
C ILE A 17 -5.84 -10.29 6.85
N ILE A 18 -6.47 -11.45 6.66
CA ILE A 18 -6.19 -12.36 5.55
C ILE A 18 -6.96 -11.96 4.29
N GLY A 19 -6.22 -11.64 3.23
CA GLY A 19 -6.73 -11.41 1.87
C GLY A 19 -6.85 -12.68 1.02
N GLY A 20 -7.24 -12.51 -0.24
CA GLY A 20 -7.55 -13.61 -1.17
C GLY A 20 -6.38 -14.15 -2.02
N SER A 21 -5.15 -13.62 -1.87
CA SER A 21 -4.01 -14.07 -2.68
C SER A 21 -3.70 -15.55 -2.44
N LEU A 22 -3.54 -16.29 -3.53
CA LEU A 22 -3.08 -17.69 -3.55
C LEU A 22 -1.67 -17.85 -4.12
N VAL A 23 -0.96 -16.73 -4.34
CA VAL A 23 0.38 -16.73 -4.93
C VAL A 23 1.38 -17.29 -3.92
N SER A 24 2.20 -18.25 -4.35
CA SER A 24 3.23 -18.87 -3.51
C SER A 24 4.17 -17.81 -2.90
N GLY A 25 4.43 -17.91 -1.59
CA GLY A 25 5.20 -16.93 -0.83
C GLY A 25 4.44 -15.65 -0.46
N ARG A 26 3.17 -15.49 -0.89
CA ARG A 26 2.31 -14.33 -0.59
C ARG A 26 0.86 -14.74 -0.34
N VAL A 27 0.65 -15.95 0.16
CA VAL A 27 -0.69 -16.48 0.46
C VAL A 27 -1.32 -15.66 1.58
N GLY A 28 -2.58 -15.28 1.41
CA GLY A 28 -3.30 -14.46 2.39
C GLY A 28 -3.01 -12.96 2.29
N ALA A 29 -2.23 -12.51 1.31
CA ALA A 29 -2.07 -11.08 1.02
C ALA A 29 -3.29 -10.50 0.28
N ILE A 30 -3.44 -9.17 0.34
CA ILE A 30 -4.37 -8.41 -0.50
C ILE A 30 -3.61 -7.93 -1.75
N GLU A 31 -4.09 -8.30 -2.94
CA GLU A 31 -3.48 -7.89 -4.22
C GLU A 31 -3.95 -6.49 -4.63
N LEU A 32 -3.00 -5.58 -4.83
CA LEU A 32 -3.28 -4.21 -5.23
C LEU A 32 -3.19 -4.04 -6.75
N LYS A 33 -4.28 -3.56 -7.36
CA LYS A 33 -4.34 -3.25 -8.80
C LYS A 33 -3.85 -1.84 -9.14
N SER A 34 -4.00 -0.90 -8.21
CA SER A 34 -3.58 0.49 -8.35
C SER A 34 -3.26 1.06 -6.96
N PHE A 35 -2.32 1.99 -6.90
CA PHE A 35 -1.90 2.68 -5.67
C PHE A 35 -1.53 4.11 -5.99
N ALA A 36 -1.96 5.04 -5.15
CA ALA A 36 -1.59 6.45 -5.21
C ALA A 36 -1.29 6.96 -3.81
N HIS A 37 -0.20 7.70 -3.67
CA HIS A 37 0.25 8.31 -2.42
C HIS A 37 0.92 9.65 -2.75
N HIS A 38 0.68 10.66 -1.93
CA HIS A 38 1.18 12.00 -2.13
C HIS A 38 1.77 12.55 -0.83
N LEU A 39 2.95 13.17 -0.95
CA LEU A 39 3.57 13.98 0.10
C LEU A 39 3.91 15.33 -0.52
N SER A 40 3.66 16.40 0.22
CA SER A 40 4.08 17.75 -0.15
C SER A 40 4.82 18.40 1.01
N ILE A 41 5.83 19.19 0.66
CA ILE A 41 6.50 20.10 1.58
C ILE A 41 5.82 21.45 1.40
N PRO A 42 5.27 22.06 2.47
CA PRO A 42 4.63 23.36 2.35
C PRO A 42 5.67 24.41 1.94
N CYS A 43 5.35 25.18 0.91
CA CYS A 43 6.15 26.32 0.46
C CYS A 43 5.45 27.64 0.80
N CYS A 44 6.22 28.68 1.13
CA CYS A 44 5.70 30.03 1.32
C CYS A 44 5.21 30.59 -0.02
N GLY A 45 4.01 31.18 -0.05
CA GLY A 45 3.40 31.72 -1.27
C GLY A 45 4.06 32.96 -1.89
N HIS A 46 5.18 33.44 -1.33
CA HIS A 46 5.87 34.66 -1.79
C HIS A 46 7.27 34.41 -2.39
N THR A 47 7.75 33.16 -2.48
CA THR A 47 9.07 32.89 -3.09
C THR A 47 9.02 32.58 -4.59
N GLY A 48 7.83 32.52 -5.20
CA GLY A 48 7.63 32.52 -6.66
C GLY A 48 8.22 31.31 -7.40
N ASP A 49 7.35 30.50 -8.00
CA ASP A 49 7.56 30.07 -9.39
C ASP A 49 7.03 31.16 -10.32
#